data_AF-A0A7H0H4G7-F1
#
_entry.id   AF-A0A7H0H4G7-F1
#
_cell.length_a   1.000
_cell.length_b   1.000
_cell.length_c   1.000
_cell.angle_alpha   90.00
_cell.angle_beta   90.00
_cell.angle_gamma   90.00
#
_symmetry.space_group_name_H-M   'P 1'
#
loop_
_entity.id
_entity.type
_entity.pdbx_description
1 polymer ?
#
loop_
_entity_poly.entity_id
_entity_poly.type
_entity_poly.pdbx_seq_one_letter_code
_entity_poly.pdbx_strand_id
1 'polypeptide(L)'
;MDSVDHYGNRRQRVERLISAWNHGSDDVAEPAGEPGDPLVEAAAEPRRRTRTRLTDEEVDAMRTARANGLSVNALAKQFGVHRGTVWAKTR
;
A
#
# COMPACT_ATOMS: atom_id res chain seq x y z
N MET A 1 -15.11 -36.74 -16.96
CA MET A 1 -13.90 -35.88 -16.87
C MET A 1 -14.42 -34.49 -17.16
N ASP A 2 -15.00 -33.81 -16.16
CA ASP A 2 -15.88 -32.65 -16.42
C ASP A 2 -15.71 -31.62 -15.31
N SER A 3 -14.92 -30.59 -15.55
CA SER A 3 -14.81 -29.42 -14.67
C SER A 3 -14.36 -28.21 -15.50
N VAL A 4 -15.17 -27.84 -16.50
CA VAL A 4 -15.03 -26.59 -17.27
C VAL A 4 -16.36 -25.82 -17.25
N ASP A 5 -17.08 -25.85 -16.13
CA ASP A 5 -18.37 -25.14 -16.01
C ASP A 5 -18.46 -24.30 -14.73
N HIS A 6 -17.50 -23.36 -14.55
CA HIS A 6 -17.65 -22.34 -13.50
C HIS A 6 -17.12 -20.94 -13.82
N TYR A 7 -17.02 -20.58 -15.11
CA TYR A 7 -16.55 -19.23 -15.51
C TYR A 7 -17.44 -18.53 -16.55
N GLY A 8 -18.74 -18.72 -16.48
CA GLY A 8 -19.73 -18.12 -17.40
C GLY A 8 -19.87 -16.59 -17.37
N ASN A 9 -19.13 -15.87 -16.51
CA ASN A 9 -19.32 -14.42 -16.31
C ASN A 9 -18.02 -13.59 -16.24
N ARG A 10 -16.85 -14.14 -16.64
CA ARG A 10 -15.61 -13.34 -16.66
C ARG A 10 -15.62 -12.32 -17.79
N ARG A 11 -16.06 -12.73 -18.98
CA ARG A 11 -16.02 -11.88 -20.18
C ARG A 11 -16.96 -10.68 -20.06
N GLN A 12 -18.22 -10.91 -19.68
CA GLN A 12 -19.20 -9.84 -19.48
C GLN A 12 -18.79 -8.83 -18.40
N ARG A 13 -18.15 -9.28 -17.31
CA ARG A 13 -17.62 -8.38 -16.27
C ARG A 13 -16.47 -7.51 -16.77
N VAL A 14 -15.56 -8.09 -17.55
CA VAL A 14 -14.44 -7.36 -18.15
C VAL A 14 -14.95 -6.36 -19.18
N GLU A 15 -15.88 -6.78 -20.06
CA GLU A 15 -16.53 -5.90 -21.04
C GLU A 15 -17.24 -4.72 -20.35
N ARG A 16 -17.99 -4.96 -19.27
CA ARG A 16 -18.61 -3.88 -18.47
C ARG A 16 -17.60 -2.91 -17.87
N LEU A 17 -16.47 -3.40 -17.36
CA LEU A 17 -15.41 -2.56 -16.81
C LEU A 17 -14.74 -1.72 -17.90
N ILE A 18 -14.46 -2.30 -19.06
CA ILE A 18 -13.88 -1.59 -20.20
C ILE A 18 -14.84 -0.52 -20.72
N SER A 19 -16.13 -0.84 -20.85
CA SER A 19 -17.14 0.13 -21.24
C SER A 19 -17.24 1.28 -20.24
N ALA A 20 -17.28 1.00 -18.93
CA ALA A 20 -17.32 2.04 -17.90
C ALA A 20 -16.06 2.92 -17.90
N TRP A 21 -14.89 2.32 -18.11
CA TRP A 21 -13.62 3.04 -18.18
C TRP A 21 -13.57 4.00 -19.38
N ASN A 22 -13.96 3.51 -20.56
CA ASN A 22 -13.99 4.33 -21.77
C ASN A 22 -15.07 5.43 -21.68
N HIS A 23 -16.20 5.17 -21.01
CA HIS A 23 -17.24 6.18 -20.83
C HIS A 23 -16.86 7.29 -19.84
N GLY A 24 -15.96 7.02 -18.89
CA GLY A 24 -15.42 8.05 -17.99
C GLY A 24 -14.29 8.88 -18.58
N SER A 25 -13.86 8.59 -19.81
CA SER A 25 -12.69 9.21 -20.45
C SER A 25 -13.04 10.16 -21.60
N ASP A 26 -14.28 10.11 -22.11
CA ASP A 26 -14.74 10.98 -23.20
C ASP A 26 -15.77 12.00 -22.70
N ASP A 27 -15.52 13.24 -23.11
CA ASP A 27 -16.22 14.49 -22.82
C ASP A 27 -15.97 15.11 -21.44
N VAL A 28 -14.69 15.29 -21.11
CA VAL A 28 -14.28 16.65 -20.70
C VAL A 28 -14.42 17.53 -21.94
N ALA A 29 -15.64 17.97 -22.23
CA ALA A 29 -15.78 19.26 -22.87
C ALA A 29 -15.01 20.21 -21.96
N GLU A 30 -13.91 20.80 -22.44
CA GLU A 30 -13.18 21.87 -21.74
C GLU A 30 -14.22 22.79 -21.08
N PRO A 31 -14.46 22.69 -19.76
CA PRO A 31 -15.43 23.55 -19.13
C PRO A 31 -14.75 24.91 -19.15
N ALA A 32 -15.24 25.80 -20.01
CA ALA A 32 -14.80 27.18 -20.04
C ALA A 32 -15.07 27.79 -18.64
N GLY A 33 -14.05 27.76 -17.80
CA GLY A 33 -14.02 28.42 -16.49
C GLY A 33 -14.90 27.79 -15.40
N GLU A 34 -15.01 26.46 -15.30
CA GLU A 34 -15.46 25.90 -14.01
C GLU A 34 -14.39 26.18 -12.95
N PRO A 35 -14.72 26.88 -11.85
CA PRO A 35 -13.79 27.03 -10.75
C PRO A 35 -13.47 25.64 -10.19
N GLY A 36 -12.18 25.36 -9.98
CA GLY A 36 -11.76 24.11 -9.36
C GLY A 36 -12.48 23.89 -8.04
N ASP A 37 -12.66 22.63 -7.65
CA ASP A 37 -13.23 22.30 -6.34
C ASP A 37 -12.39 23.01 -5.25
N PRO A 38 -12.97 23.94 -4.46
CA PRO A 38 -12.24 24.66 -3.43
C PRO A 38 -11.55 23.75 -2.42
N LEU A 39 -12.04 22.52 -2.23
CA LEU A 39 -11.42 21.51 -1.36
C LEU A 39 -10.14 20.94 -1.98
N VAL A 40 -10.06 20.85 -3.30
CA VAL A 40 -8.87 20.39 -4.04
C VAL A 40 -7.82 21.50 -4.07
N GLU A 41 -8.23 22.75 -4.29
CA GLU A 41 -7.32 23.90 -4.24
C GLU A 41 -6.75 24.15 -2.83
N ALA A 42 -7.54 23.86 -1.79
CA ALA A 42 -7.09 23.94 -0.39
C ALA A 42 -6.27 22.70 0.06
N ALA A 43 -6.20 21.64 -0.74
CA ALA A 43 -5.49 20.43 -0.37
C ALA A 43 -3.97 20.61 -0.53
N ALA A 44 -3.23 20.42 0.57
CA ALA A 44 -1.78 20.30 0.50
C ALA A 44 -1.39 18.93 -0.10
N GLU A 45 -0.40 18.93 -0.98
CA GLU A 45 0.15 17.69 -1.54
C GLU A 45 0.57 16.74 -0.40
N PRO A 46 0.09 15.47 -0.38
CA PRO A 46 0.39 14.53 0.68
C PRO A 46 1.90 14.23 0.72
N ARG A 47 2.61 14.85 1.67
CA ARG A 47 4.04 14.61 1.84
C ARG A 47 4.30 13.31 2.59
N ARG A 48 5.10 12.44 1.98
CA ARG A 48 5.56 11.20 2.64
C ARG A 48 6.37 11.54 3.89
N ARG A 49 6.11 10.84 4.99
CA ARG A 49 6.94 10.93 6.21
C ARG A 49 8.35 10.43 5.89
N THR A 50 9.36 11.17 6.33
CA THR A 50 10.76 10.72 6.28
C THR A 50 10.90 9.44 7.08
N ARG A 51 11.36 8.36 6.44
CA ARG A 51 11.63 7.09 7.13
C ARG A 51 12.98 7.18 7.83
N THR A 52 12.99 7.10 9.16
CA THR A 52 14.22 6.92 9.93
C THR A 52 14.78 5.53 9.63
N ARG A 53 16.05 5.46 9.20
CA ARG A 53 16.73 4.18 8.99
C ARG A 53 17.16 3.62 10.34
N LEU A 54 16.98 2.32 10.51
CA LEU A 54 17.58 1.56 11.61
C LEU A 54 19.10 1.50 11.38
N THR A 55 19.89 1.79 12.39
CA THR A 55 21.35 1.69 12.31
C THR A 55 21.80 0.23 12.33
N ASP A 56 23.02 -0.04 11.86
CA ASP A 56 23.57 -1.40 11.89
C ASP A 56 23.76 -1.91 13.32
N GLU A 57 24.14 -1.02 14.25
CA GLU A 57 24.25 -1.32 15.69
C GLU A 57 22.90 -1.73 16.29
N GLU A 58 21.81 -1.04 15.93
CA GLU A 58 20.46 -1.39 16.38
C GLU A 58 20.04 -2.76 15.83
N VAL A 59 20.38 -3.06 14.57
CA VAL A 59 20.13 -4.38 13.96
C VAL A 59 20.88 -5.48 14.71
N ASP A 60 22.15 -5.27 15.05
CA ASP A 60 22.96 -6.26 15.75
C ASP A 60 22.52 -6.46 17.20
N ALA A 61 22.07 -5.39 17.87
CA ALA A 61 21.41 -5.48 19.17
C ALA A 61 20.13 -6.32 19.07
N MET A 62 19.31 -6.12 18.02
CA MET A 62 18.10 -6.93 17.80
C MET A 62 18.42 -8.40 17.54
N ARG A 63 19.47 -8.72 16.77
CA ARG A 63 19.91 -10.10 16.50
C ARG A 63 20.38 -10.79 17.78
N THR A 64 21.21 -10.11 18.56
CA THR A 64 21.71 -10.61 19.85
C THR A 64 20.56 -10.87 20.81
N ALA A 65 19.63 -9.92 20.92
CA ALA A 65 18.44 -10.06 21.74
C ALA A 65 17.55 -11.23 21.30
N ARG A 66 17.42 -11.46 19.99
CA ARG A 66 16.70 -12.61 19.43
C ARG A 66 17.37 -13.94 19.78
N ALA A 67 18.69 -14.01 19.71
CA ALA A 67 19.47 -15.18 20.13
C ALA A 67 19.30 -15.49 21.63
N ASN A 68 19.14 -14.43 22.45
CA ASN A 68 18.83 -14.54 23.88
C ASN A 68 17.36 -14.94 24.18
N GLY A 69 16.55 -15.20 23.15
CA GLY A 69 15.16 -15.67 23.31
C GLY A 69 14.11 -14.58 23.47
N LEU A 70 14.46 -13.30 23.26
CA LEU A 70 13.46 -12.23 23.30
C LEU A 70 12.47 -12.35 22.13
N SER A 71 11.19 -12.11 22.45
CA SER A 71 10.12 -12.19 21.44
C SER A 71 10.19 -11.04 20.43
N VAL A 72 9.70 -11.29 19.23
CA VAL A 72 9.57 -10.28 18.16
C VAL A 72 8.77 -9.06 18.62
N ASN A 73 7.71 -9.30 19.38
CA ASN A 73 6.82 -8.24 19.84
C ASN A 73 7.52 -7.35 20.87
N ALA A 74 8.35 -7.93 21.74
CA ALA A 74 9.15 -7.18 22.68
C ALA A 74 10.17 -6.28 21.94
N LEU A 75 10.87 -6.83 20.95
CA LEU A 75 11.83 -6.07 20.14
C LEU A 75 11.15 -4.97 19.32
N ALA A 76 10.02 -5.26 18.69
CA ALA A 76 9.25 -4.27 17.93
C ALA A 76 8.85 -3.07 18.81
N LYS A 77 8.43 -3.33 20.06
CA LYS A 77 8.08 -2.29 21.03
C LYS A 77 9.31 -1.50 21.50
N GLN A 78 10.43 -2.19 21.77
CA GLN A 78 11.67 -1.56 22.25
C GLN A 78 12.28 -0.61 21.22
N PHE A 79 12.36 -1.04 19.96
CA PHE A 79 12.98 -0.28 18.88
C PHE A 79 11.99 0.61 18.11
N GLY A 80 10.71 0.61 18.49
CA GLY A 80 9.67 1.39 17.79
C GLY A 80 9.47 0.99 16.33
N VAL A 81 9.79 -0.26 15.98
CA VAL A 81 9.73 -0.78 14.61
C VAL A 81 8.58 -1.76 14.41
N HIS A 82 8.10 -1.88 13.18
CA HIS A 82 7.09 -2.88 12.85
C HIS A 82 7.66 -4.31 12.99
N ARG A 83 6.85 -5.26 13.48
CA ARG A 83 7.23 -6.68 13.64
C ARG A 83 7.81 -7.32 12.39
N GLY A 84 7.32 -6.95 11.21
CA GLY A 84 7.85 -7.42 9.92
C GLY A 84 9.29 -6.97 9.66
N THR A 85 9.67 -5.77 10.13
CA THR A 85 11.04 -5.26 10.05
C THR A 85 11.96 -6.10 10.93
N VAL A 86 11.52 -6.45 12.14
CA VAL A 86 12.27 -7.35 13.03
C VAL A 86 12.52 -8.69 12.35
N TRP A 87 11.49 -9.31 11.79
CA TRP A 87 11.62 -10.56 11.03
C TRP A 87 12.59 -10.45 9.86
N ALA A 88 12.54 -9.36 9.09
CA ALA A 88 13.43 -9.17 7.96
C ALA A 88 14.91 -8.98 8.36
N LYS A 89 15.17 -8.44 9.56
CA LYS A 89 16.51 -8.10 10.04
C LYS A 89 17.17 -9.18 10.90
N THR A 90 16.37 -10.05 11.51
CA THR A 90 16.83 -11.13 12.39
C THR A 90 16.51 -12.53 11.84
N ARG A 91 16.29 -12.68 10.53
CA ARG A 91 16.22 -13.99 9.86
C ARG A 91 17.62 -14.49 9.54
#